data_AF-A0A0H4WZ76-F1
#
_entry.id   AF-A0A0H4WZ76-F1
#
_cell.length_a   1.000
_cell.length_b   1.000
_cell.length_c   1.000
_cell.angle_alpha   90.00
_cell.angle_beta   90.00
_cell.angle_gamma   90.00
#
_symmetry.space_group_name_H-M   'P 1'
#
loop_
_entity.id
_entity.type
_entity.pdbx_description
1 polymer ?
#
loop_
_entity_poly.entity_id
_entity_poly.type
_entity_poly.pdbx_seq_one_letter_code
_entity_poly.pdbx_strand_id
1 'polypeptide(L)'
;MSAAIVLSACGGVVEEPETGDTSELVSESAELNSPIYDRARAFAAANPKRDGGTWDQWCGSLMWRFGQLPESAARPSAIEAYRASRIVSTDPTQAPTGAFHWWDIGAYGHVGADLNGGGGTVFMATRRLAQSWGDAIGINSVHGYSSMTGARYLGWSMDYAGGRIAGGGTPPPTGGALPHTTTEYDGVPGPIYYKRIQTVARRDFGYTGPIDGVTGANTEKARVRITARELNRRGGPRTSAQEDGIPGAIYWTRVQTVGRSFGYTGPIDGIPGPNTYKAEHKICGYAVNRAF
;
A
#
# COMPACT_ATOMS: atom_id res chain seq x y z
N MET A 1 -45.09 50.18 21.36
CA MET A 1 -45.75 50.32 20.04
C MET A 1 -45.13 51.50 19.34
N SER A 2 -44.50 51.26 18.18
CA SER A 2 -44.58 52.06 16.96
C SER A 2 -43.40 51.69 16.08
N ALA A 3 -43.74 51.08 14.96
CA ALA A 3 -42.88 50.91 13.81
C ALA A 3 -42.54 52.27 13.20
N ALA A 4 -41.42 52.35 12.48
CA ALA A 4 -41.41 52.54 11.03
C ALA A 4 -40.19 53.35 10.51
N ILE A 5 -39.46 52.69 9.60
CA ILE A 5 -39.00 53.18 8.29
C ILE A 5 -37.69 54.00 8.23
N VAL A 6 -36.64 53.21 8.01
CA VAL A 6 -35.53 53.28 7.03
C VAL A 6 -35.56 54.41 5.99
N LEU A 7 -34.41 55.10 5.82
CA LEU A 7 -33.81 55.35 4.49
C LEU A 7 -32.28 55.55 4.59
N SER A 8 -31.62 54.76 3.74
CA SER A 8 -30.20 54.46 3.54
C SER A 8 -29.20 55.63 3.49
N ALA A 9 -28.02 55.40 4.07
CA ALA A 9 -26.74 55.95 3.61
C ALA A 9 -25.60 54.95 3.91
N CYS A 10 -24.65 54.87 2.99
CA CYS A 10 -23.68 53.79 2.80
C CYS A 10 -22.64 53.63 3.93
N GLY A 11 -22.19 52.38 4.16
CA GLY A 11 -20.91 52.07 4.83
C GLY A 11 -21.05 51.42 6.21
N GLY A 12 -21.71 50.26 6.29
CA GLY A 12 -21.86 49.46 7.50
C GLY A 12 -20.74 48.45 7.71
N VAL A 13 -20.13 48.59 8.89
CA VAL A 13 -19.46 47.64 9.80
C VAL A 13 -19.48 46.15 9.44
N VAL A 14 -18.32 45.52 9.70
CA VAL A 14 -18.02 44.09 9.70
C VAL A 14 -19.11 43.27 10.41
N GLU A 15 -19.81 42.42 9.66
CA GLU A 15 -20.54 41.27 10.19
C GLU A 15 -19.91 39.98 9.66
N GLU A 16 -19.76 39.03 10.59
CA GLU A 16 -19.25 37.68 10.39
C GLU A 16 -20.10 36.92 9.36
N PRO A 17 -19.49 36.20 8.40
CA PRO A 17 -20.26 35.24 7.62
C PRO A 17 -20.51 33.99 8.47
N GLU A 18 -21.80 33.65 8.50
CA GLU A 18 -22.37 32.44 9.06
C GLU A 18 -21.57 31.18 8.71
N THR A 19 -21.59 30.25 9.67
CA THR A 19 -21.03 28.92 9.58
C THR A 19 -21.65 28.14 8.42
N GLY A 20 -21.02 28.24 7.25
CA GLY A 20 -21.17 27.29 6.17
C GLY A 20 -20.71 25.92 6.65
N ASP A 21 -21.65 24.98 6.64
CA ASP A 21 -21.44 23.56 6.89
C ASP A 21 -20.23 23.06 6.09
N THR A 22 -19.15 22.71 6.80
CA THR A 22 -17.91 22.16 6.22
C THR A 22 -17.94 20.63 6.20
N SER A 23 -19.13 20.02 6.05
CA SER A 23 -19.28 18.56 6.04
C SER A 23 -18.99 17.86 4.70
N GLU A 24 -18.50 18.56 3.66
CA GLU A 24 -18.13 17.92 2.38
C GLU A 24 -16.80 18.41 1.78
N LEU A 25 -15.68 18.23 2.48
CA LEU A 25 -14.35 18.26 1.86
C LEU A 25 -13.40 17.20 2.45
N VAL A 26 -13.90 15.99 2.70
CA VAL A 26 -13.06 14.83 3.07
C VAL A 26 -13.18 13.73 2.02
N SER A 27 -12.76 14.03 0.80
CA SER A 27 -12.39 13.05 -0.24
C SER A 27 -11.69 13.89 -1.32
N GLU A 28 -10.51 13.62 -1.86
CA GLU A 28 -9.87 12.35 -2.18
C GLU A 28 -8.36 12.60 -2.26
N SER A 29 -7.59 12.01 -1.36
CA SER A 29 -6.20 11.64 -1.63
C SER A 29 -5.84 10.55 -0.62
N ALA A 30 -6.58 9.45 -0.66
CA ALA A 30 -6.10 8.15 -0.20
C ALA A 30 -5.38 7.50 -1.40
N GLU A 31 -4.28 6.77 -1.17
CA GLU A 31 -3.69 5.94 -2.22
C GLU A 31 -4.83 5.19 -2.94
N LEU A 32 -4.78 5.10 -4.27
CA LEU A 32 -5.77 4.39 -5.10
C LEU A 32 -5.72 2.87 -4.82
N ASN A 33 -6.08 2.52 -3.59
CA ASN A 33 -6.34 1.20 -3.08
C ASN A 33 -7.80 0.90 -3.41
N SER A 34 -8.07 -0.34 -3.82
CA SER A 34 -9.44 -0.71 -4.15
C SER A 34 -10.29 -0.77 -2.87
N PRO A 35 -11.63 -0.70 -2.99
CA PRO A 35 -12.52 -0.98 -1.86
C PRO A 35 -12.27 -2.35 -1.20
N ILE A 36 -11.73 -3.33 -1.95
CA ILE A 36 -11.36 -4.65 -1.41
C ILE A 36 -10.13 -4.53 -0.49
N TYR A 37 -9.16 -3.66 -0.80
CA TYR A 37 -8.01 -3.39 0.06
C TYR A 37 -8.45 -2.79 1.40
N ASP A 38 -9.30 -1.76 1.36
CA ASP A 38 -9.80 -1.12 2.59
C ASP A 38 -10.59 -2.10 3.45
N ARG A 39 -11.41 -2.95 2.82
CA ARG A 39 -12.11 -4.03 3.50
C ARG A 39 -11.14 -5.05 4.12
N ALA A 40 -10.04 -5.38 3.46
CA ALA A 40 -9.03 -6.30 4.00
C ALA A 40 -8.30 -5.70 5.21
N ARG A 41 -7.97 -4.40 5.16
CA ARG A 41 -7.40 -3.65 6.28
C ARG A 41 -8.35 -3.63 7.48
N ALA A 42 -9.63 -3.31 7.25
CA ALA A 42 -10.65 -3.34 8.29
C ALA A 42 -10.85 -4.75 8.87
N PHE A 43 -10.89 -5.77 8.02
CA PHE A 43 -11.01 -7.17 8.44
C PHE A 43 -9.83 -7.59 9.33
N ALA A 44 -8.59 -7.30 8.93
CA ALA A 44 -7.40 -7.65 9.72
C ALA A 44 -7.35 -6.89 11.05
N ALA A 45 -7.76 -5.61 11.06
CA ALA A 45 -7.84 -4.82 12.30
C ALA A 45 -8.90 -5.38 13.28
N ALA A 46 -10.04 -5.84 12.77
CA ALA A 46 -11.09 -6.47 13.58
C ALA A 46 -10.73 -7.91 14.00
N ASN A 47 -9.89 -8.60 13.21
CA ASN A 47 -9.53 -10.00 13.41
C ASN A 47 -8.00 -10.18 13.43
N PRO A 48 -7.26 -9.53 14.36
CA PRO A 48 -5.81 -9.62 14.40
C PRO A 48 -5.30 -11.03 14.75
N LYS A 49 -6.20 -11.87 15.27
CA LYS A 49 -6.01 -13.30 15.58
C LYS A 49 -7.21 -14.09 15.04
N ARG A 50 -7.01 -15.38 14.76
CA ARG A 50 -8.06 -16.31 14.34
C ARG A 50 -8.68 -16.97 15.57
N ASP A 51 -9.88 -16.53 15.98
CA ASP A 51 -10.60 -17.13 17.11
C ASP A 51 -9.75 -17.20 18.40
N GLY A 52 -8.92 -16.16 18.62
CA GLY A 52 -7.96 -16.10 19.74
C GLY A 52 -6.58 -16.74 19.46
N GLY A 53 -6.44 -17.52 18.39
CA GLY A 53 -5.19 -18.15 17.94
C GLY A 53 -4.51 -17.43 16.75
N THR A 54 -3.43 -18.02 16.22
CA THR A 54 -2.70 -17.49 15.06
C THR A 54 -3.43 -17.78 13.75
N TRP A 55 -3.28 -16.89 12.76
CA TRP A 55 -3.72 -17.15 11.38
C TRP A 55 -2.78 -18.06 10.60
N ASP A 56 -1.58 -18.39 11.11
CA ASP A 56 -0.62 -19.23 10.39
C ASP A 56 -1.23 -20.58 10.00
N GLN A 57 -1.03 -20.99 8.73
CA GLN A 57 -1.64 -22.18 8.12
C GLN A 57 -3.17 -22.12 7.89
N TRP A 58 -3.85 -21.01 8.17
CA TRP A 58 -5.31 -20.88 7.99
C TRP A 58 -5.72 -20.08 6.75
N CYS A 59 -4.93 -20.13 5.68
CA CYS A 59 -5.16 -19.35 4.46
C CYS A 59 -6.53 -19.56 3.80
N GLY A 60 -7.00 -20.81 3.69
CA GLY A 60 -8.35 -21.08 3.17
C GLY A 60 -9.47 -20.52 4.06
N SER A 61 -9.29 -20.59 5.39
CA SER A 61 -10.24 -19.99 6.34
C SER A 61 -10.26 -18.47 6.22
N LEU A 62 -9.11 -17.83 6.01
CA LEU A 62 -9.05 -16.38 5.77
C LEU A 62 -9.83 -16.03 4.50
N MET A 63 -9.59 -16.72 3.40
CA MET A 63 -10.28 -16.45 2.13
C MET A 63 -11.80 -16.62 2.26
N TRP A 64 -12.25 -17.67 2.92
CA TRP A 64 -13.67 -17.93 3.13
C TRP A 64 -14.33 -16.84 3.98
N ARG A 65 -13.71 -16.45 5.11
CA ARG A 65 -14.25 -15.43 6.03
C ARG A 65 -14.19 -14.02 5.47
N PHE A 66 -13.04 -13.59 4.97
CA PHE A 66 -12.86 -12.26 4.37
C PHE A 66 -13.68 -12.12 3.08
N GLY A 67 -13.66 -13.15 2.23
CA GLY A 67 -14.41 -13.18 0.99
C GLY A 67 -15.93 -13.26 1.19
N GLN A 68 -16.39 -13.60 2.42
CA GLN A 68 -17.78 -13.92 2.74
C GLN A 68 -18.33 -14.97 1.77
N LEU A 69 -17.53 -16.02 1.54
CA LEU A 69 -17.83 -17.04 0.55
C LEU A 69 -18.96 -17.96 1.06
N PRO A 70 -19.79 -18.52 0.17
CA PRO A 70 -20.85 -19.43 0.59
C PRO A 70 -20.27 -20.69 1.25
N GLU A 71 -21.06 -21.36 2.08
CA GLU A 71 -20.65 -22.63 2.71
C GLU A 71 -20.27 -23.70 1.69
N SER A 72 -20.91 -23.70 0.51
CA SER A 72 -20.60 -24.61 -0.60
C SER A 72 -19.17 -24.47 -1.14
N ALA A 73 -18.51 -23.33 -0.91
CA ALA A 73 -17.13 -23.06 -1.29
C ALA A 73 -16.11 -23.51 -0.22
N ALA A 74 -16.55 -23.91 0.98
CA ALA A 74 -15.65 -24.34 2.04
C ALA A 74 -14.89 -25.62 1.62
N ARG A 75 -13.57 -25.62 1.81
CA ARG A 75 -12.72 -26.78 1.52
C ARG A 75 -11.73 -27.03 2.67
N PRO A 76 -11.40 -28.29 2.97
CA PRO A 76 -10.40 -28.65 3.97
C PRO A 76 -9.03 -28.01 3.78
N SER A 77 -8.63 -27.71 2.55
CA SER A 77 -7.30 -27.14 2.24
C SER A 77 -7.32 -26.18 1.04
N ALA A 78 -6.26 -25.37 0.93
CA ALA A 78 -6.11 -24.46 -0.20
C ALA A 78 -5.90 -25.22 -1.52
N ILE A 79 -5.20 -26.34 -1.51
CA ILE A 79 -4.99 -27.16 -2.72
C ILE A 79 -6.28 -27.84 -3.20
N GLU A 80 -7.18 -28.20 -2.28
CA GLU A 80 -8.52 -28.70 -2.64
C GLU A 80 -9.42 -27.60 -3.19
N ALA A 81 -9.36 -26.40 -2.61
CA ALA A 81 -10.04 -25.23 -3.17
C ALA A 81 -9.50 -24.88 -4.57
N TYR A 82 -8.19 -24.90 -4.78
CA TYR A 82 -7.55 -24.73 -6.08
C TYR A 82 -8.09 -25.74 -7.11
N ARG A 83 -8.12 -27.04 -6.77
CA ARG A 83 -8.61 -28.11 -7.66
C ARG A 83 -10.09 -27.98 -8.01
N ALA A 84 -10.88 -27.42 -7.09
CA ALA A 84 -12.29 -27.14 -7.30
C ALA A 84 -12.55 -25.79 -8.01
N SER A 85 -11.51 -25.00 -8.27
CA SER A 85 -11.61 -23.66 -8.86
C SER A 85 -11.19 -23.65 -10.33
N ARG A 86 -11.75 -22.72 -11.10
CA ARG A 86 -11.33 -22.48 -12.49
C ARG A 86 -10.17 -21.49 -12.58
N ILE A 87 -8.96 -22.00 -12.82
CA ILE A 87 -7.76 -21.18 -13.07
C ILE A 87 -7.88 -20.46 -14.41
N VAL A 88 -7.56 -19.17 -14.42
CA VAL A 88 -7.68 -18.30 -15.59
C VAL A 88 -6.33 -18.07 -16.26
N SER A 89 -5.29 -17.78 -15.49
CA SER A 89 -3.94 -17.54 -16.01
C SER A 89 -2.89 -17.80 -14.94
N THR A 90 -1.67 -18.09 -15.39
CA THR A 90 -0.47 -18.20 -14.55
C THR A 90 0.34 -16.90 -14.51
N ASP A 91 -0.04 -15.89 -15.28
CA ASP A 91 0.55 -14.55 -15.22
C ASP A 91 -0.17 -13.72 -14.14
N PRO A 92 0.48 -13.45 -12.98
CA PRO A 92 -0.15 -12.71 -11.90
C PRO A 92 -0.38 -11.24 -12.26
N THR A 93 0.34 -10.67 -13.24
CA THR A 93 0.20 -9.26 -13.62
C THR A 93 -1.14 -8.95 -14.29
N GLN A 94 -1.84 -9.99 -14.77
CA GLN A 94 -3.16 -9.92 -15.38
C GLN A 94 -4.30 -10.15 -14.37
N ALA A 95 -3.99 -10.47 -13.12
CA ALA A 95 -4.99 -10.77 -12.11
C ALA A 95 -5.83 -9.50 -11.81
N PRO A 96 -7.16 -9.54 -11.93
CA PRO A 96 -8.02 -8.44 -11.49
C PRO A 96 -8.11 -8.41 -9.96
N THR A 97 -8.59 -7.29 -9.42
CA THR A 97 -8.88 -7.14 -7.99
C THR A 97 -9.82 -8.24 -7.51
N GLY A 98 -9.53 -8.85 -6.35
CA GLY A 98 -10.30 -9.93 -5.76
C GLY A 98 -10.00 -11.32 -6.33
N ALA A 99 -9.02 -11.46 -7.22
CA ALA A 99 -8.55 -12.76 -7.69
C ALA A 99 -7.87 -13.55 -6.56
N PHE A 100 -8.09 -14.85 -6.52
CA PHE A 100 -7.37 -15.78 -5.65
C PHE A 100 -6.10 -16.24 -6.34
N HIS A 101 -4.97 -16.11 -5.67
CA HIS A 101 -3.67 -16.62 -6.09
C HIS A 101 -3.37 -17.92 -5.35
N TRP A 102 -2.86 -18.91 -6.08
CA TRP A 102 -2.67 -20.27 -5.56
C TRP A 102 -1.21 -20.69 -5.63
N TRP A 103 -0.74 -21.42 -4.63
CA TRP A 103 0.59 -22.02 -4.61
C TRP A 103 0.54 -23.49 -4.22
N ASP A 104 1.44 -24.25 -4.83
CA ASP A 104 1.80 -25.59 -4.42
C ASP A 104 2.93 -25.49 -3.39
N ILE A 105 2.59 -25.80 -2.14
CA ILE A 105 3.49 -25.82 -0.99
C ILE A 105 2.95 -26.76 0.07
N GLY A 106 3.79 -27.73 0.47
CA GLY A 106 3.39 -28.77 1.43
C GLY A 106 2.17 -29.57 0.98
N ALA A 107 1.51 -30.24 1.92
CA ALA A 107 0.36 -31.08 1.62
C ALA A 107 -0.94 -30.29 1.36
N TYR A 108 -1.03 -29.04 1.84
CA TYR A 108 -2.27 -28.27 1.88
C TYR A 108 -2.34 -27.11 0.88
N GLY A 109 -1.23 -26.78 0.23
CA GLY A 109 -1.12 -25.61 -0.65
C GLY A 109 -1.24 -24.27 0.11
N HIS A 110 -1.25 -23.17 -0.65
CA HIS A 110 -1.51 -21.84 -0.10
C HIS A 110 -2.40 -21.02 -1.03
N VAL A 111 -3.13 -20.07 -0.45
CA VAL A 111 -4.00 -19.14 -1.17
C VAL A 111 -3.96 -17.75 -0.55
N GLY A 112 -4.09 -16.73 -1.39
CA GLY A 112 -4.30 -15.34 -0.99
C GLY A 112 -5.17 -14.58 -1.98
N ALA A 113 -5.73 -13.45 -1.58
CA ALA A 113 -6.62 -12.63 -2.41
C ALA A 113 -5.94 -11.35 -2.87
N ASP A 114 -5.97 -11.06 -4.16
CA ASP A 114 -5.47 -9.81 -4.74
C ASP A 114 -6.33 -8.63 -4.27
N LEU A 115 -5.70 -7.63 -3.66
CA LEU A 115 -6.37 -6.46 -3.14
C LEU A 115 -6.43 -5.30 -4.13
N ASN A 116 -5.55 -5.27 -5.15
CA ASN A 116 -5.43 -4.12 -6.07
C ASN A 116 -5.25 -4.53 -7.54
N GLY A 117 -5.28 -5.83 -7.83
CA GLY A 117 -4.92 -6.41 -9.11
C GLY A 117 -3.39 -6.50 -9.31
N GLY A 118 -3.01 -7.35 -10.27
CA GLY A 118 -1.66 -7.51 -10.78
C GLY A 118 -0.73 -8.34 -9.89
N GLY A 119 -1.28 -9.04 -8.88
CA GLY A 119 -0.55 -9.90 -7.96
C GLY A 119 0.42 -9.16 -7.05
N GLY A 120 0.32 -7.83 -6.99
CA GLY A 120 1.25 -6.98 -6.25
C GLY A 120 0.94 -6.89 -4.76
N THR A 121 -0.35 -6.90 -4.41
CA THR A 121 -0.83 -6.73 -3.04
C THR A 121 -1.81 -7.84 -2.74
N VAL A 122 -1.30 -8.98 -2.25
CA VAL A 122 -2.09 -10.18 -1.99
C VAL A 122 -2.26 -10.34 -0.48
N PHE A 123 -3.52 -10.35 -0.04
CA PHE A 123 -3.91 -10.61 1.34
C PHE A 123 -3.85 -12.10 1.66
N MET A 124 -3.15 -12.46 2.72
CA MET A 124 -2.84 -13.86 3.03
C MET A 124 -2.62 -14.11 4.52
N ALA A 125 -2.75 -15.39 4.89
CA ALA A 125 -2.53 -15.89 6.25
C ALA A 125 -1.25 -16.76 6.29
N THR A 126 -0.16 -16.20 6.81
CA THR A 126 1.16 -16.83 6.87
C THR A 126 2.09 -16.02 7.78
N ARG A 127 3.19 -16.62 8.25
CA ARG A 127 4.31 -15.87 8.84
C ARG A 127 5.27 -15.25 7.82
N ARG A 128 5.11 -15.57 6.53
CA ARG A 128 5.95 -15.08 5.42
C ARG A 128 5.34 -13.82 4.80
N LEU A 129 5.06 -12.83 5.63
CA LEU A 129 4.45 -11.57 5.23
C LEU A 129 5.52 -10.53 4.93
N ALA A 130 5.28 -9.71 3.93
CA ALA A 130 6.10 -8.52 3.71
C ALA A 130 5.60 -7.34 4.57
N GLN A 131 4.30 -7.30 4.85
CA GLN A 131 3.72 -6.41 5.85
C GLN A 131 2.75 -7.18 6.72
N SER A 132 3.02 -7.21 8.02
CA SER A 132 2.13 -7.81 9.02
C SER A 132 1.07 -6.82 9.47
N TRP A 133 -0.19 -7.29 9.53
CA TRP A 133 -1.34 -6.55 10.03
C TRP A 133 -1.95 -7.20 11.29
N GLY A 134 -1.36 -8.29 11.78
CA GLY A 134 -1.79 -9.04 12.95
C GLY A 134 -0.91 -10.28 13.20
N ASP A 135 -1.41 -11.28 13.92
CA ASP A 135 -0.72 -12.55 14.13
C ASP A 135 -0.87 -13.44 12.88
N ALA A 136 0.16 -13.42 12.03
CA ALA A 136 0.26 -14.17 10.78
C ALA A 136 -0.84 -13.84 9.75
N ILE A 137 -1.30 -12.59 9.73
CA ILE A 137 -2.25 -12.03 8.76
C ILE A 137 -1.70 -10.71 8.21
N GLY A 138 -1.78 -10.52 6.90
CA GLY A 138 -1.28 -9.30 6.26
C GLY A 138 -1.12 -9.49 4.76
N ILE A 139 -0.12 -8.83 4.18
CA ILE A 139 0.10 -8.86 2.74
C ILE A 139 1.50 -9.31 2.34
N ASN A 140 1.55 -9.85 1.13
CA ASN A 140 2.76 -10.04 0.35
C ASN A 140 2.40 -9.89 -1.14
N SER A 141 3.38 -9.96 -2.04
CA SER A 141 3.12 -10.09 -3.47
C SER A 141 3.24 -11.54 -3.89
N VAL A 142 2.75 -11.85 -5.10
CA VAL A 142 2.93 -13.20 -5.64
C VAL A 142 4.40 -13.57 -5.75
N HIS A 143 5.19 -12.65 -6.31
CA HIS A 143 6.62 -12.85 -6.49
C HIS A 143 7.36 -12.91 -5.15
N GLY A 144 7.06 -12.00 -4.22
CA GLY A 144 7.69 -11.92 -2.90
C GLY A 144 7.43 -13.18 -2.07
N TYR A 145 6.19 -13.67 -2.06
CA TYR A 145 5.84 -14.91 -1.37
C TYR A 145 6.52 -16.13 -1.99
N SER A 146 6.44 -16.30 -3.32
CA SER A 146 7.11 -17.40 -4.03
C SER A 146 8.62 -17.42 -3.80
N SER A 147 9.27 -16.25 -3.83
CA SER A 147 10.72 -16.15 -3.64
C SER A 147 11.14 -16.48 -2.21
N MET A 148 10.36 -16.05 -1.20
CA MET A 148 10.67 -16.33 0.21
C MET A 148 10.45 -17.78 0.61
N THR A 149 9.51 -18.48 -0.05
CA THR A 149 9.08 -19.81 0.36
C THR A 149 9.60 -20.92 -0.55
N GLY A 150 10.04 -20.59 -1.77
CA GLY A 150 10.27 -21.57 -2.83
C GLY A 150 8.97 -22.19 -3.37
N ALA A 151 7.80 -21.68 -2.96
CA ALA A 151 6.52 -22.22 -3.39
C ALA A 151 6.29 -22.02 -4.89
N ARG A 152 5.83 -23.07 -5.55
CA ARG A 152 5.50 -23.02 -6.97
C ARG A 152 4.15 -22.34 -7.16
N TYR A 153 4.15 -21.20 -7.86
CA TYR A 153 2.92 -20.49 -8.19
C TYR A 153 2.09 -21.29 -9.19
N LEU A 154 0.79 -21.47 -8.91
CA LEU A 154 -0.14 -22.26 -9.71
C LEU A 154 -1.06 -21.41 -10.59
N GLY A 155 -1.03 -20.09 -10.43
CA GLY A 155 -1.88 -19.15 -11.16
C GLY A 155 -2.96 -18.52 -10.30
N TRP A 156 -3.89 -17.84 -10.96
CA TRP A 156 -5.00 -17.15 -10.31
C TRP A 156 -6.36 -17.52 -10.88
N SER A 157 -7.39 -17.35 -10.07
CA SER A 157 -8.80 -17.51 -10.43
C SER A 157 -9.65 -16.40 -9.82
N MET A 158 -10.74 -16.01 -10.46
CA MET A 158 -11.80 -15.23 -9.80
C MET A 158 -12.75 -16.08 -8.96
N ASP A 159 -12.59 -17.38 -9.08
CA ASP A 159 -13.42 -18.41 -8.48
C ASP A 159 -12.66 -19.10 -7.34
N TYR A 160 -13.31 -19.27 -6.20
CA TYR A 160 -12.87 -20.09 -5.07
C TYR A 160 -13.92 -21.17 -4.87
N ALA A 161 -13.76 -22.30 -5.54
CA ALA A 161 -14.63 -23.47 -5.42
C ALA A 161 -16.14 -23.14 -5.57
N GLY A 162 -16.49 -22.26 -6.50
CA GLY A 162 -17.84 -21.73 -6.76
C GLY A 162 -18.14 -20.38 -6.08
N GLY A 163 -17.28 -19.90 -5.19
CA GLY A 163 -17.40 -18.62 -4.50
C GLY A 163 -16.64 -17.48 -5.18
N ARG A 164 -17.05 -16.23 -4.96
CA ARG A 164 -16.40 -15.03 -5.49
C ARG A 164 -16.40 -13.89 -4.47
N ILE A 165 -15.30 -13.14 -4.42
CA ILE A 165 -15.21 -11.92 -3.60
C ILE A 165 -16.10 -10.83 -4.23
N ALA A 166 -17.06 -10.33 -3.46
CA ALA A 166 -17.90 -9.21 -3.85
C ALA A 166 -17.06 -7.94 -4.14
N GLY A 167 -17.42 -7.19 -5.18
CA GLY A 167 -16.66 -6.02 -5.64
C GLY A 167 -15.37 -6.35 -6.41
N GLY A 168 -15.05 -7.64 -6.63
CA GLY A 168 -13.89 -8.06 -7.42
C GLY A 168 -14.14 -8.02 -8.93
N GLY A 169 -13.07 -8.14 -9.71
CA GLY A 169 -13.10 -8.24 -11.17
C GLY A 169 -12.61 -6.99 -11.91
N THR A 170 -12.34 -5.89 -11.22
CA THR A 170 -11.71 -4.72 -11.83
C THR A 170 -10.34 -5.14 -12.37
N PRO A 171 -10.08 -4.97 -13.68
CA PRO A 171 -8.78 -5.29 -14.26
C PRO A 171 -7.66 -4.59 -13.49
N PRO A 172 -6.45 -5.19 -13.43
CA PRO A 172 -5.31 -4.46 -12.92
C PRO A 172 -5.16 -3.16 -13.71
N PRO A 173 -4.65 -2.07 -13.12
CA PRO A 173 -4.40 -0.84 -13.84
C PRO A 173 -3.60 -1.12 -15.11
N THR A 174 -4.27 -1.08 -16.26
CA THR A 174 -3.70 -1.43 -17.56
C THR A 174 -3.03 -0.18 -18.11
N GLY A 175 -1.69 -0.19 -18.16
CA GLY A 175 -0.92 0.72 -19.02
C GLY A 175 -1.06 2.24 -18.81
N GLY A 176 -1.60 2.70 -17.68
CA GLY A 176 -1.59 4.11 -17.27
C GLY A 176 -0.56 4.35 -16.18
N ALA A 177 0.13 5.50 -16.21
CA ALA A 177 1.09 5.91 -15.19
C ALA A 177 0.56 5.59 -13.78
N LEU A 178 1.39 5.00 -12.92
CA LEU A 178 1.00 4.70 -11.54
C LEU A 178 0.36 5.94 -10.91
N PRO A 179 -0.78 5.82 -10.20
CA PRO A 179 -1.38 6.96 -9.52
C PRO A 179 -0.39 7.66 -8.60
N HIS A 180 -0.60 8.95 -8.33
CA HIS A 180 0.19 9.65 -7.32
C HIS A 180 0.02 8.95 -5.96
N THR A 181 1.11 8.78 -5.24
CA THR A 181 1.04 8.32 -3.86
C THR A 181 0.76 9.50 -2.93
N THR A 182 -0.02 9.25 -1.89
CA THR A 182 -0.39 10.25 -0.88
C THR A 182 0.66 10.38 0.20
N THR A 183 1.65 9.47 0.20
CA THR A 183 2.79 9.46 1.11
C THR A 183 3.55 10.79 1.09
N GLU A 184 3.51 11.56 -0.01
CA GLU A 184 4.10 12.91 -0.03
C GLU A 184 3.44 13.88 0.96
N TYR A 185 2.16 13.69 1.25
CA TYR A 185 1.36 14.52 2.15
C TYR A 185 1.29 13.96 3.56
N ASP A 186 0.91 12.68 3.70
CA ASP A 186 0.65 12.04 4.99
C ASP A 186 1.90 11.40 5.62
N GLY A 187 2.92 11.08 4.82
CA GLY A 187 4.13 10.36 5.25
C GLY A 187 3.90 8.89 5.62
N VAL A 188 2.78 8.30 5.22
CA VAL A 188 2.39 6.91 5.44
C VAL A 188 2.64 6.10 4.16
N PRO A 189 3.65 5.22 4.12
CA PRO A 189 3.91 4.37 2.96
C PRO A 189 2.78 3.38 2.72
N GLY A 190 2.40 3.20 1.45
CA GLY A 190 1.53 2.10 1.03
C GLY A 190 1.91 1.53 -0.35
N PRO A 191 1.06 0.66 -0.94
CA PRO A 191 1.43 -0.07 -2.14
C PRO A 191 1.78 0.80 -3.35
N ILE A 192 1.09 1.92 -3.55
CA ILE A 192 1.37 2.82 -4.70
C ILE A 192 2.71 3.52 -4.51
N TYR A 193 3.03 3.96 -3.29
CA TYR A 193 4.34 4.50 -2.95
C TYR A 193 5.48 3.55 -3.35
N TYR A 194 5.38 2.28 -2.96
CA TYR A 194 6.41 1.29 -3.27
C TYR A 194 6.45 0.90 -4.76
N LYS A 195 5.30 0.78 -5.45
CA LYS A 195 5.28 0.53 -6.90
C LYS A 195 6.00 1.65 -7.65
N ARG A 196 5.77 2.91 -7.24
CA ARG A 196 6.45 4.07 -7.83
C ARG A 196 7.96 4.03 -7.58
N ILE A 197 8.39 3.73 -6.34
CA ILE A 197 9.81 3.52 -6.02
C ILE A 197 10.42 2.45 -6.92
N GLN A 198 9.81 1.27 -7.01
CA GLN A 198 10.33 0.15 -7.80
C GLN A 198 10.44 0.48 -9.29
N THR A 199 9.46 1.21 -9.82
CA THR A 199 9.46 1.66 -11.22
C THR A 199 10.58 2.66 -11.49
N VAL A 200 10.70 3.70 -10.66
CA VAL A 200 11.79 4.68 -10.78
C VAL A 200 13.15 4.02 -10.59
N ALA A 201 13.24 3.07 -9.65
CA ALA A 201 14.46 2.34 -9.38
C ALA A 201 14.88 1.43 -10.53
N ARG A 202 13.92 0.85 -11.25
CA ARG A 202 14.23 0.04 -12.44
C ARG A 202 14.79 0.91 -13.56
N ARG A 203 14.16 2.07 -13.77
CA ARG A 203 14.60 3.03 -14.79
C ARG A 203 15.98 3.62 -14.48
N ASP A 204 16.21 4.03 -13.24
CA ASP A 204 17.32 4.94 -12.90
C ASP A 204 18.42 4.29 -12.05
N PHE A 205 18.16 3.15 -11.43
CA PHE A 205 19.02 2.60 -10.36
C PHE A 205 19.32 1.09 -10.49
N GLY A 206 18.93 0.46 -11.61
CA GLY A 206 19.23 -0.94 -11.92
C GLY A 206 18.43 -1.95 -11.09
N TYR A 207 17.24 -1.58 -10.61
CA TYR A 207 16.40 -2.48 -9.81
C TYR A 207 15.85 -3.64 -10.64
N THR A 208 16.19 -4.87 -10.25
CA THR A 208 15.81 -6.13 -10.92
C THR A 208 14.67 -6.88 -10.25
N GLY A 209 14.21 -6.44 -9.07
CA GLY A 209 13.05 -7.02 -8.38
C GLY A 209 11.72 -6.71 -9.10
N PRO A 210 10.57 -7.20 -8.62
CA PRO A 210 9.24 -6.95 -9.21
C PRO A 210 8.70 -5.51 -8.97
N ILE A 211 7.75 -5.04 -9.79
CA ILE A 211 6.94 -3.82 -9.48
C ILE A 211 5.62 -4.29 -8.88
N ASP A 212 5.63 -4.55 -7.58
CA ASP A 212 4.51 -5.15 -6.87
C ASP A 212 3.98 -4.28 -5.73
N GLY A 213 4.69 -3.24 -5.32
CA GLY A 213 4.31 -2.40 -4.18
C GLY A 213 4.68 -2.99 -2.84
N VAL A 214 5.53 -4.02 -2.85
CA VAL A 214 5.98 -4.71 -1.65
C VAL A 214 7.39 -4.28 -1.29
N THR A 215 7.58 -3.92 -0.02
CA THR A 215 8.89 -3.56 0.47
C THR A 215 9.75 -4.79 0.77
N GLY A 216 11.04 -4.66 0.46
CA GLY A 216 12.09 -5.63 0.70
C GLY A 216 13.44 -4.93 0.56
N ALA A 217 14.55 -5.60 0.90
CA ALA A 217 15.86 -4.96 0.98
C ALA A 217 16.26 -4.15 -0.27
N ASN A 218 15.93 -4.64 -1.47
CA ASN A 218 16.20 -3.92 -2.73
C ASN A 218 15.28 -2.69 -2.90
N THR A 219 14.02 -2.77 -2.48
CA THR A 219 13.06 -1.66 -2.51
C THR A 219 13.47 -0.58 -1.50
N GLU A 220 13.92 -0.98 -0.30
CA GLU A 220 14.42 -0.09 0.73
C GLU A 220 15.70 0.64 0.28
N LYS A 221 16.66 -0.11 -0.28
CA LYS A 221 17.87 0.46 -0.88
C LYS A 221 17.51 1.47 -1.98
N ALA A 222 16.53 1.13 -2.83
CA ALA A 222 16.04 2.03 -3.87
C ALA A 222 15.39 3.29 -3.30
N ARG A 223 14.58 3.19 -2.25
CA ARG A 223 14.00 4.34 -1.54
C ARG A 223 15.10 5.30 -1.12
N VAL A 224 16.12 4.80 -0.41
CA VAL A 224 17.23 5.62 0.08
C VAL A 224 17.95 6.32 -1.07
N ARG A 225 18.24 5.61 -2.17
CA ARG A 225 18.92 6.20 -3.34
C ARG A 225 18.08 7.28 -4.03
N ILE A 226 16.78 7.08 -4.16
CA ILE A 226 15.85 8.05 -4.74
C ILE A 226 15.74 9.29 -3.85
N THR A 227 15.57 9.10 -2.54
CA THR A 227 15.54 10.21 -1.57
C THR A 227 16.86 10.97 -1.60
N ALA A 228 18.00 10.28 -1.57
CA ALA A 228 19.32 10.89 -1.62
C ALA A 228 19.54 11.71 -2.90
N ARG A 229 19.03 11.24 -4.05
CA ARG A 229 19.03 12.02 -5.29
C ARG A 229 18.24 13.32 -5.14
N GLU A 230 17.06 13.28 -4.52
CA GLU A 230 16.25 14.47 -4.26
C GLU A 230 16.94 15.44 -3.29
N LEU A 231 17.55 14.91 -2.22
CA LEU A 231 18.36 15.70 -1.30
C LEU A 231 19.54 16.35 -2.01
N ASN A 232 20.30 15.61 -2.83
CA ASN A 232 21.48 16.12 -3.52
C ASN A 232 21.12 17.20 -4.57
N ARG A 233 19.91 17.17 -5.14
CA ARG A 233 19.42 18.21 -6.08
C ARG A 233 19.08 19.55 -5.41
N ARG A 234 18.78 19.55 -4.12
CA ARG A 234 18.37 20.75 -3.36
C ARG A 234 19.55 21.57 -2.81
N GLY A 235 20.79 21.29 -3.24
CA GLY A 235 22.01 21.98 -2.79
C GLY A 235 22.38 21.69 -1.32
N GLY A 236 23.60 22.02 -0.88
CA GLY A 236 24.13 21.68 0.44
C GLY A 236 24.99 20.41 0.45
N PRO A 237 25.36 19.87 1.63
CA PRO A 237 26.28 18.73 1.71
C PRO A 237 25.74 17.50 0.97
N ARG A 238 26.56 16.98 0.04
CA ARG A 238 26.24 15.78 -0.73
C ARG A 238 26.28 14.55 0.17
N THR A 239 25.30 13.66 0.02
CA THR A 239 25.33 12.32 0.61
C THR A 239 25.65 11.25 -0.44
N SER A 240 26.46 10.26 -0.05
CA SER A 240 26.79 9.07 -0.87
C SER A 240 25.65 8.04 -0.94
N ALA A 241 24.60 8.25 -0.15
CA ALA A 241 23.42 7.38 -0.11
C ALA A 241 22.73 7.24 -1.47
N GLN A 242 22.98 8.15 -2.41
CA GLN A 242 22.49 8.06 -3.79
C GLN A 242 23.15 6.90 -4.56
N GLU A 243 24.43 6.64 -4.28
CA GLU A 243 25.22 5.59 -4.90
C GLU A 243 25.01 4.24 -4.21
N ASP A 244 25.21 4.20 -2.90
CA ASP A 244 25.29 2.96 -2.12
C ASP A 244 23.95 2.55 -1.49
N GLY A 245 22.99 3.48 -1.35
CA GLY A 245 21.72 3.25 -0.66
C GLY A 245 21.86 3.07 0.85
N ILE A 246 22.96 3.53 1.45
CA ILE A 246 23.26 3.43 2.88
C ILE A 246 23.11 4.82 3.51
N PRO A 247 22.14 5.01 4.42
CA PRO A 247 21.89 6.31 5.02
C PRO A 247 22.91 6.62 6.13
N GLY A 248 23.89 7.48 5.83
CA GLY A 248 24.85 8.01 6.81
C GLY A 248 24.38 9.29 7.52
N ALA A 249 25.20 9.83 8.42
CA ALA A 249 24.87 11.05 9.19
C ALA A 249 24.47 12.23 8.30
N ILE A 250 25.19 12.46 7.20
CA ILE A 250 24.83 13.51 6.22
C ILE A 250 23.44 13.26 5.64
N TYR A 251 23.10 12.03 5.28
CA TYR A 251 21.76 11.71 4.76
C TYR A 251 20.67 12.11 5.76
N TRP A 252 20.81 11.72 7.03
CA TRP A 252 19.80 12.00 8.04
C TRP A 252 19.68 13.49 8.38
N THR A 253 20.80 14.20 8.53
CA THR A 253 20.78 15.66 8.73
C THR A 253 20.07 16.35 7.56
N ARG A 254 20.31 15.86 6.33
CA ARG A 254 19.68 16.38 5.10
C ARG A 254 18.18 16.07 5.07
N VAL A 255 17.76 14.85 5.43
CA VAL A 255 16.33 14.49 5.58
C VAL A 255 15.65 15.42 6.57
N GLN A 256 16.25 15.69 7.74
CA GLN A 256 15.67 16.57 8.75
C GLN A 256 15.57 18.02 8.27
N THR A 257 16.61 18.51 7.59
CA THR A 257 16.66 19.89 7.09
C THR A 257 15.66 20.09 5.95
N VAL A 258 15.71 19.25 4.91
CA VAL A 258 14.77 19.33 3.78
C VAL A 258 13.35 18.98 4.24
N GLY A 259 13.22 18.08 5.21
CA GLY A 259 11.96 17.68 5.81
C GLY A 259 11.18 18.85 6.43
N ARG A 260 11.84 19.97 6.79
CA ARG A 260 11.14 21.18 7.26
C ARG A 260 10.11 21.68 6.24
N SER A 261 10.43 21.62 4.95
CA SER A 261 9.50 21.96 3.86
C SER A 261 8.34 20.97 3.70
N PHE A 262 8.39 19.84 4.39
CA PHE A 262 7.37 18.78 4.41
C PHE A 262 6.68 18.66 5.80
N GLY A 263 6.89 19.64 6.67
CA GLY A 263 6.28 19.70 8.00
C GLY A 263 7.06 18.98 9.12
N TYR A 264 8.35 18.70 8.92
CA TYR A 264 9.19 18.15 10.00
C TYR A 264 9.36 19.18 11.13
N THR A 265 9.10 18.75 12.38
CA THR A 265 9.20 19.61 13.57
C THR A 265 10.32 19.21 14.53
N GLY A 266 10.98 18.07 14.32
CA GLY A 266 12.04 17.55 15.20
C GLY A 266 13.39 18.26 15.08
N PRO A 267 14.40 17.87 15.88
CA PRO A 267 15.75 18.44 15.85
C PRO A 267 16.49 18.13 14.53
N ILE A 268 17.47 18.95 14.19
CA ILE A 268 18.40 18.68 13.08
C ILE A 268 19.72 18.21 13.72
N ASP A 269 19.80 16.91 14.01
CA ASP A 269 20.89 16.28 14.77
C ASP A 269 21.55 15.10 14.04
N GLY A 270 21.04 14.72 12.86
CA GLY A 270 21.52 13.56 12.09
C GLY A 270 21.11 12.21 12.68
N ILE A 271 20.27 12.18 13.71
CA ILE A 271 19.81 10.96 14.38
C ILE A 271 18.35 10.70 13.98
N PRO A 272 18.05 9.59 13.27
CA PRO A 272 16.70 9.33 12.80
C PRO A 272 15.77 8.86 13.94
N GLY A 273 14.74 9.67 14.22
CA GLY A 273 13.58 9.28 15.03
C GLY A 273 12.31 9.10 14.17
N PRO A 274 11.15 8.77 14.77
CA PRO A 274 9.90 8.56 14.05
C PRO A 274 9.51 9.70 13.11
N ASN A 275 9.69 10.96 13.55
CA ASN A 275 9.42 12.13 12.71
C ASN A 275 10.40 12.24 11.53
N THR A 276 11.65 11.78 11.69
CA THR A 276 12.66 11.80 10.63
C THR A 276 12.30 10.79 9.53
N TYR A 277 11.87 9.58 9.91
CA TYR A 277 11.39 8.58 8.96
C TYR A 277 10.13 9.05 8.22
N LYS A 278 9.18 9.66 8.94
CA LYS A 278 8.00 10.26 8.31
C LYS A 278 8.39 11.32 7.27
N ALA A 279 9.35 12.19 7.60
CA ALA A 279 9.86 13.19 6.65
C ALA A 279 10.57 12.55 5.45
N GLU A 280 11.36 11.50 5.67
CA GLU A 280 12.01 10.72 4.59
C GLU A 280 10.96 10.16 3.61
N HIS A 281 9.89 9.57 4.13
CA HIS A 281 8.81 9.03 3.31
C HIS A 281 8.11 10.13 2.50
N LYS A 282 7.84 11.30 3.09
CA LYS A 282 7.26 12.43 2.36
C LYS A 282 8.16 12.93 1.23
N ILE A 283 9.46 13.12 1.50
CA ILE A 283 10.45 13.55 0.51
C ILE A 283 10.52 12.54 -0.64
N CYS A 284 10.57 11.24 -0.31
CA CYS A 284 10.59 10.19 -1.31
C CYS A 284 9.28 10.16 -2.12
N GLY A 285 8.13 10.29 -1.46
CA GLY A 285 6.81 10.36 -2.07
C GLY A 285 6.74 11.47 -3.11
N TYR A 286 7.20 12.67 -2.75
CA TYR A 286 7.33 13.82 -3.65
C TYR A 286 8.25 13.51 -4.84
N ALA A 287 9.42 12.91 -4.57
CA ALA A 287 10.39 12.59 -5.61
C ALA A 287 9.85 11.57 -6.62
N VAL A 288 9.14 10.55 -6.15
CA VAL A 288 8.56 9.53 -7.03
C VAL A 288 7.29 10.01 -7.71
N ASN A 289 6.50 10.90 -7.11
CA ASN A 289 5.33 11.52 -7.75
C ASN A 289 5.72 12.29 -9.02
N ARG A 290 6.80 13.07 -8.95
CA ARG A 290 7.32 13.88 -10.07
C ARG A 290 8.13 13.11 -11.13
N ALA A 291 8.37 11.82 -10.92
CA ALA A 291 9.22 11.02 -11.82
C ALA A 291 8.45 10.37 -12.98
N PHE A 292 7.12 10.51 -12.98
CA PHE A 292 6.17 10.03 -13.99
C PHE A 292 5.50 11.24 -14.63
#